data_AF-A0A090S6K6-F1
#
_entry.id   AF-A0A090S6K6-F1
#
_cell.length_a   1.000
_cell.length_b   1.000
_cell.length_c   1.000
_cell.angle_alpha   90.00
_cell.angle_beta   90.00
_cell.angle_gamma   90.00
#
_symmetry.space_group_name_H-M   'P 1'
#
loop_
_entity.id
_entity.type
_entity.pdbx_description
1 polymer ?
#
loop_
_entity_poly.entity_id
_entity_poly.type
_entity_poly.pdbx_seq_one_letter_code
_entity_poly.pdbx_strand_id
1 'polypeptide(L)'
;MRRVMAKSQKGVALIVILLLLAIMVSIAATMSERLFSQFTRASNQVNYQQAYWYAIGVEALASVAIKESYKDNKDSVNLNQPWAIEERTYPLDYGEATGYIRDMQACFNINALSTVQPATNSATKPFLVRFFPKAA
;
A
#
# COMPACT_ATOMS: atom_id res chain seq x y z
N MET A 1 27.53 59.24 55.95
CA MET A 1 27.56 58.04 55.06
C MET A 1 26.28 57.24 55.24
N ARG A 2 25.30 57.35 54.33
CA ARG A 2 24.09 56.51 54.35
C ARG A 2 24.36 55.26 53.52
N ARG A 3 24.46 54.09 54.16
CA ARG A 3 24.50 52.79 53.47
C ARG A 3 23.12 52.52 52.88
N VAL A 4 23.02 52.58 51.56
CA VAL A 4 21.87 52.04 50.82
C VAL A 4 21.97 50.52 50.94
N MET A 5 21.16 49.91 51.80
CA MET A 5 21.01 48.45 51.83
C MET A 5 20.30 48.03 50.53
N ALA A 6 21.04 47.38 49.63
CA ALA A 6 20.47 46.77 48.44
C ALA A 6 19.45 45.71 48.85
N LYS A 7 18.17 45.98 48.57
CA LYS A 7 17.08 45.04 48.84
C LYS A 7 17.27 43.80 47.96
N SER A 8 17.38 42.64 48.59
CA SER A 8 17.66 41.35 47.94
C SER A 8 16.53 40.95 46.97
N GLN A 9 16.80 41.03 45.66
CA GLN A 9 15.89 40.70 44.55
C GLN A 9 15.69 39.17 44.36
N LYS A 10 15.45 38.43 45.46
CA LYS A 10 15.35 36.95 45.42
C LYS A 10 14.16 36.43 44.61
N GLY A 11 13.04 37.16 44.57
CA GLY A 11 11.84 36.74 43.82
C GLY A 11 12.00 36.85 42.30
N VAL A 12 12.58 37.94 41.82
CA VAL A 12 12.77 38.19 40.37
C VAL A 12 13.79 37.22 39.78
N ALA A 13 14.87 36.93 40.51
CA ALA A 13 15.88 35.95 40.07
C ALA A 13 15.28 34.55 39.85
N LEU A 14 14.38 34.10 40.74
CA LEU A 14 13.72 32.80 40.62
C LEU A 14 12.82 32.73 39.38
N ILE A 15 12.05 33.79 39.10
CA ILE A 15 11.15 33.84 37.93
C ILE A 15 11.95 33.74 36.63
N VAL A 16 13.08 34.46 36.53
CA VAL A 16 13.94 34.41 35.34
C VAL A 16 14.52 33.01 35.13
N ILE A 17 14.97 32.33 36.19
CA ILE A 17 15.49 30.96 36.10
C ILE A 17 14.39 29.99 35.64
N LEU A 18 13.19 30.09 36.22
CA LEU A 18 12.06 29.24 35.82
C LEU A 18 11.64 29.49 34.37
N LEU A 19 11.67 30.75 33.90
CA LEU A 19 11.38 31.08 32.51
C LEU A 19 12.41 30.45 31.56
N LEU A 20 13.70 30.57 31.88
CA LEU A 20 14.78 29.97 31.09
C LEU A 20 14.66 28.44 31.07
N LEU A 21 14.39 27.81 32.22
CA LEU A 21 14.15 26.38 32.31
C LEU A 21 12.93 25.96 31.48
N ALA A 22 11.82 26.70 31.56
CA ALA A 22 10.63 26.42 30.78
C ALA A 22 10.90 26.45 29.28
N ILE A 23 11.69 27.43 28.80
CA ILE A 23 12.10 27.53 27.40
C ILE A 23 12.99 26.34 27.01
N MET A 24 14.01 26.02 27.82
CA MET A 24 14.91 24.89 27.56
C MET A 24 14.15 23.57 27.48
N VAL A 25 13.24 23.30 28.43
CA VAL A 25 12.41 22.10 28.46
C VAL A 25 11.47 22.04 27.26
N SER A 26 10.85 23.16 26.88
CA SER A 26 9.95 23.22 25.71
C SER A 26 10.70 22.89 24.41
N ILE A 27 11.91 23.43 24.23
CA ILE A 27 12.74 23.12 23.06
C ILE A 27 13.11 21.63 23.04
N ALA A 28 13.59 21.10 24.17
CA ALA A 28 13.94 19.68 24.29
C ALA A 28 12.74 18.77 23.97
N ALA A 29 11.56 19.08 24.51
CA ALA A 29 10.33 18.31 24.27
C ALA A 29 9.95 18.29 22.78
N THR A 30 9.94 19.45 22.11
CA THR A 30 9.61 19.52 20.67
C THR A 30 10.61 18.78 19.79
N MET A 31 11.90 18.77 20.15
CA MET A 31 12.92 17.99 19.45
C MET A 31 12.68 16.48 19.61
N SER A 32 12.41 16.02 20.83
CA SER A 32 12.13 14.60 21.11
C SER A 32 10.89 14.10 20.37
N GLU A 33 9.82 14.91 20.33
CA GLU A 33 8.61 14.58 19.58
C GLU A 33 8.88 14.43 18.07
N ARG A 34 9.64 15.35 17.49
CA ARG A 34 10.03 15.29 16.07
C ARG A 34 10.85 14.04 15.77
N LEU A 35 11.79 13.69 16.64
CA LEU A 35 12.62 12.50 16.48
C LEU A 35 11.76 11.23 16.46
N PHE A 36 10.84 11.09 17.43
CA PHE A 36 9.95 9.93 17.49
C PHE A 36 9.05 9.82 16.26
N SER A 37 8.46 10.95 15.83
CA SER A 37 7.64 10.99 14.62
C SER A 37 8.42 10.60 13.36
N GLN A 38 9.65 11.12 13.20
CA GLN A 38 10.51 10.74 12.07
C GLN A 38 10.89 9.27 12.11
N PHE A 39 11.18 8.72 13.29
CA PHE A 39 11.51 7.31 13.47
C PHE A 39 10.34 6.41 13.05
N THR A 40 9.11 6.69 13.50
CA THR A 40 7.93 5.93 13.09
C THR A 40 7.69 6.01 11.59
N ARG A 41 7.85 7.20 10.99
CA ARG A 41 7.70 7.36 9.53
C ARG A 41 8.76 6.57 8.76
N ALA A 42 10.01 6.60 9.20
CA ALA A 42 11.10 5.84 8.58
C ALA A 42 10.86 4.34 8.70
N SER A 43 10.43 3.84 9.87
CA SER A 43 10.09 2.43 10.06
C SER A 43 8.95 1.98 9.14
N ASN A 44 7.86 2.76 9.06
CA ASN A 44 6.75 2.46 8.17
C ASN A 44 7.17 2.47 6.68
N GLN A 45 8.06 3.38 6.29
CA GLN A 45 8.59 3.43 4.93
C GLN A 45 9.36 2.15 4.57
N VAL A 46 10.21 1.66 5.49
CA VAL A 46 10.96 0.41 5.30
C VAL A 46 10.00 -0.78 5.23
N ASN A 47 9.03 -0.87 6.14
CA ASN A 47 8.04 -1.95 6.15
C ASN A 47 7.22 -1.98 4.85
N TYR A 48 6.82 -0.82 4.33
CA TYR A 48 6.09 -0.73 3.06
C TYR A 48 6.95 -1.19 1.88
N GLN A 49 8.22 -0.77 1.82
CA GLN A 49 9.14 -1.20 0.78
C GLN A 49 9.37 -2.71 0.82
N GLN A 50 9.49 -3.28 2.02
CA GLN A 50 9.62 -4.72 2.21
C GLN A 50 8.37 -5.47 1.71
N ALA A 51 7.16 -5.01 2.07
CA ALA A 51 5.91 -5.58 1.58
C ALA A 51 5.80 -5.51 0.05
N TYR A 52 6.22 -4.40 -0.55
CA TYR A 52 6.28 -4.24 -2.00
C TYR A 52 7.20 -5.29 -2.64
N TRP A 53 8.41 -5.48 -2.12
CA TRP A 53 9.33 -6.49 -2.65
C TRP A 53 8.83 -7.92 -2.46
N TYR A 54 8.14 -8.21 -1.36
CA TYR A 54 7.47 -9.50 -1.19
C TYR A 54 6.35 -9.70 -2.22
N ALA A 55 5.54 -8.68 -2.50
CA ALA A 55 4.50 -8.76 -3.53
C ALA A 55 5.09 -9.07 -4.92
N ILE A 56 6.18 -8.40 -5.30
CA ILE A 56 6.91 -8.69 -6.55
C ILE A 56 7.47 -10.12 -6.56
N GLY A 57 8.02 -10.58 -5.44
CA GLY A 57 8.50 -11.95 -5.31
C GLY A 57 7.39 -12.99 -5.47
N VAL A 58 6.22 -12.76 -4.86
CA VAL A 58 5.04 -13.62 -4.98
C VAL A 58 4.50 -13.62 -6.41
N GLU A 59 4.48 -12.47 -7.10
CA GLU A 59 4.10 -12.39 -8.52
C GLU A 59 5.07 -13.18 -9.41
N ALA A 60 6.37 -13.08 -9.15
CA ALA A 60 7.37 -13.87 -9.87
C ALA A 60 7.16 -15.38 -9.66
N LEU A 61 6.87 -15.82 -8.43
CA LEU A 61 6.52 -17.21 -8.13
C LEU A 61 5.24 -17.64 -8.83
N ALA A 62 4.20 -16.80 -8.85
CA ALA A 62 2.96 -17.06 -9.58
C ALA A 62 3.24 -17.23 -11.09
N SER A 63 4.13 -16.42 -11.67
CA SER A 63 4.50 -16.55 -13.08
C SER A 63 5.16 -17.90 -13.40
N VAL A 64 6.00 -18.41 -12.49
CA VAL A 64 6.63 -19.72 -12.64
C VAL A 64 5.59 -20.83 -12.48
N ALA A 65 4.70 -20.72 -11.49
CA ALA A 65 3.63 -21.69 -11.27
C ALA A 65 2.69 -21.81 -12.48
N ILE A 66 2.32 -20.68 -13.10
CA ILE A 66 1.53 -20.66 -14.34
C ILE A 66 2.31 -21.35 -15.47
N LYS A 67 3.59 -20.99 -15.69
CA LYS A 67 4.42 -21.64 -16.72
C LYS A 67 4.55 -23.14 -16.53
N GLU A 68 4.68 -23.60 -15.29
CA GLU A 68 4.75 -25.03 -14.98
C GLU A 68 3.42 -25.72 -15.28
N SER A 69 2.30 -25.12 -14.89
CA SER A 69 0.96 -25.68 -15.14
C SER A 69 0.63 -25.88 -16.62
N TYR A 70 1.24 -25.08 -17.50
CA TYR A 70 1.08 -25.20 -18.95
C TYR A 70 1.87 -26.35 -19.56
N LYS A 71 2.89 -26.90 -18.87
CA LYS A 71 3.68 -28.01 -19.41
C LYS A 71 2.85 -29.27 -19.57
N ASP A 72 1.95 -29.52 -18.62
CA ASP A 72 1.11 -30.72 -18.56
C ASP A 72 -0.15 -30.60 -19.42
N ASN A 73 -0.64 -29.38 -19.68
CA ASN A 73 -1.84 -29.14 -20.46
C ASN A 73 -1.70 -27.88 -21.35
N LYS A 74 -1.18 -28.08 -22.56
CA LYS A 74 -0.84 -26.99 -23.50
C LYS A 74 -2.03 -26.39 -24.24
N ASP A 75 -3.10 -27.17 -24.38
CA ASP A 75 -4.19 -26.85 -25.31
C ASP A 75 -5.42 -26.26 -24.62
N SER A 76 -5.48 -26.28 -23.29
CA SER A 76 -6.63 -25.75 -22.55
C SER A 76 -6.24 -25.14 -21.20
N VAL A 77 -6.88 -24.01 -20.87
CA VAL A 77 -6.82 -23.37 -19.56
C VAL A 77 -8.13 -23.65 -18.85
N ASN A 78 -8.07 -24.23 -17.64
CA ASN A 78 -9.25 -24.59 -16.87
C ASN A 78 -8.98 -24.54 -15.36
N LEU A 79 -10.06 -24.56 -14.57
CA LEU A 79 -10.01 -24.45 -13.11
C LEU A 79 -9.47 -25.71 -12.40
N ASN A 80 -9.22 -26.81 -13.12
CA ASN A 80 -8.63 -28.02 -12.54
C ASN A 80 -7.08 -27.98 -12.56
N GLN A 81 -6.49 -26.87 -12.99
CA GLN A 81 -5.04 -26.69 -13.07
C GLN A 81 -4.45 -26.19 -11.74
N PRO A 82 -3.17 -26.50 -11.44
CA PRO A 82 -2.53 -26.13 -10.18
C PRO A 82 -2.48 -24.63 -9.86
N TRP A 83 -2.64 -23.75 -10.85
CA TRP A 83 -2.67 -22.30 -10.64
C TRP A 83 -4.02 -21.81 -10.08
N ALA A 84 -5.11 -22.54 -10.29
CA ALA A 84 -6.50 -22.11 -10.03
C ALA A 84 -6.95 -22.35 -8.57
N ILE A 85 -6.04 -22.17 -7.61
CA ILE A 85 -6.33 -22.38 -6.19
C ILE A 85 -6.87 -21.09 -5.59
N GLU A 86 -7.98 -21.19 -4.85
CA GLU A 86 -8.73 -20.03 -4.35
C GLU A 86 -7.96 -19.15 -3.37
N GLU A 87 -7.05 -19.72 -2.58
CA GLU A 87 -6.18 -18.94 -1.69
C GLU A 87 -4.89 -19.72 -1.40
N ARG A 88 -3.74 -19.05 -1.57
CA ARG A 88 -2.41 -19.58 -1.29
C ARG A 88 -1.71 -18.67 -0.30
N THR A 89 -1.28 -19.23 0.82
CA THR A 89 -0.53 -18.52 1.86
C THR A 89 0.94 -18.90 1.81
N TYR A 90 1.80 -17.89 1.74
CA TYR A 90 3.26 -18.03 1.81
C TYR A 90 3.77 -17.40 3.10
N PRO A 91 4.49 -18.15 3.96
CA PRO A 91 5.09 -17.59 5.15
C PRO A 91 6.26 -16.68 4.76
N LEU A 92 6.36 -15.52 5.42
CA LEU A 92 7.44 -14.54 5.28
C LEU A 92 8.10 -14.34 6.65
N ASP A 93 9.30 -13.75 6.67
CA ASP A 93 10.05 -13.54 7.91
C ASP A 93 9.29 -12.68 8.95
N TYR A 94 8.47 -11.74 8.48
CA TYR A 94 7.74 -10.78 9.34
C TYR A 94 6.24 -10.73 9.04
N GLY A 95 5.67 -11.83 8.51
CA GLY A 95 4.24 -11.91 8.20
C GLY A 95 3.92 -13.04 7.24
N GLU A 96 2.81 -12.90 6.53
CA GLU A 96 2.35 -13.86 5.53
C GLU A 96 1.86 -13.12 4.29
N ALA A 97 2.07 -13.72 3.12
CA ALA A 97 1.47 -13.25 1.88
C ALA A 97 0.37 -14.22 1.45
N THR A 98 -0.86 -13.72 1.32
CA THR A 98 -1.99 -14.46 0.79
C THR A 98 -2.38 -13.93 -0.59
N GLY A 99 -2.81 -14.82 -1.47
CA GLY A 99 -3.27 -14.42 -2.79
C GLY A 99 -3.86 -15.56 -3.60
N TYR A 100 -4.46 -15.20 -4.72
CA TYR A 100 -5.06 -16.12 -5.67
C TYR A 100 -4.85 -15.61 -7.10
N ILE A 101 -4.92 -16.52 -8.06
CA ILE A 101 -4.76 -16.22 -9.48
C ILE A 101 -6.14 -16.33 -10.14
N ARG A 102 -6.46 -15.37 -10.99
CA ARG A 102 -7.71 -15.37 -11.78
C ARG A 102 -7.39 -15.21 -13.25
N ASP A 103 -8.07 -15.99 -14.08
CA ASP A 103 -8.05 -15.82 -15.52
C ASP A 103 -8.82 -14.56 -15.93
N MET A 104 -8.13 -13.61 -16.56
CA MET A 104 -8.72 -12.37 -17.07
C MET A 104 -9.53 -12.57 -18.36
N GLN A 105 -9.38 -13.71 -19.05
CA GLN A 105 -10.17 -14.08 -20.23
C GLN A 105 -11.53 -14.69 -19.86
N ALA A 106 -11.77 -15.01 -18.58
CA ALA A 106 -13.05 -15.51 -18.11
C ALA A 106 -14.18 -14.45 -18.13
N CYS A 107 -13.84 -13.18 -18.33
CA CYS A 107 -14.78 -12.06 -18.38
C CYS A 107 -14.98 -11.54 -19.82
N PHE A 108 -16.09 -10.85 -20.06
CA PHE A 108 -16.32 -10.17 -21.34
C PHE A 108 -15.28 -9.06 -21.57
N ASN A 109 -14.49 -9.17 -22.64
CA ASN A 109 -13.48 -8.18 -22.99
C ASN A 109 -14.12 -6.93 -23.61
N ILE A 110 -14.27 -5.87 -22.81
CA ILE A 110 -14.83 -4.59 -23.26
C ILE A 110 -14.04 -3.94 -24.40
N ASN A 111 -12.73 -4.21 -24.50
CA ASN A 111 -11.88 -3.64 -25.56
C ASN A 111 -12.26 -4.18 -26.95
N ALA A 112 -12.93 -5.34 -27.02
CA ALA A 112 -13.44 -5.92 -28.26
C ALA A 112 -14.60 -5.12 -28.88
N LEU A 113 -15.23 -4.20 -28.13
CA LEU A 113 -16.29 -3.35 -28.65
C LEU A 113 -15.78 -2.30 -29.64
N SER A 114 -14.50 -1.92 -29.54
CA SER A 114 -13.90 -0.90 -30.42
C SER A 114 -13.84 -1.32 -31.89
N THR A 115 -13.84 -2.62 -32.16
CA THR A 115 -13.73 -3.19 -33.52
C THR A 115 -15.07 -3.55 -34.13
N VAL A 116 -16.18 -3.33 -33.42
CA VAL A 116 -17.53 -3.64 -33.89
C VAL A 116 -17.98 -2.59 -34.90
N GLN A 117 -18.09 -2.95 -36.17
CA GLN A 117 -18.78 -2.11 -37.14
C GLN A 117 -20.29 -2.35 -37.11
N PRO A 118 -21.12 -1.30 -37.24
CA PRO A 118 -22.54 -1.46 -37.48
C PRO A 118 -22.75 -2.15 -38.83
N ALA A 119 -23.56 -3.20 -38.86
CA ALA A 119 -23.98 -3.80 -40.12
C ALA A 119 -24.88 -2.82 -40.86
N THR A 120 -24.41 -2.29 -41.99
CA THR A 120 -25.21 -1.47 -42.90
C THR A 120 -26.39 -2.31 -43.41
N ASN A 121 -27.61 -1.86 -43.11
CA ASN A 121 -28.89 -2.48 -43.51
C ASN A 121 -29.36 -3.72 -42.72
N SER A 122 -28.89 -3.93 -41.48
CA SER A 122 -29.46 -4.95 -40.58
C SER A 122 -29.96 -4.33 -39.28
N ALA A 123 -31.22 -4.60 -38.91
CA ALA A 123 -31.79 -4.23 -37.60
C ALA A 123 -31.22 -5.08 -36.44
N THR A 124 -30.41 -6.09 -36.75
CA THR A 124 -29.79 -6.99 -35.79
C THR A 124 -28.50 -6.38 -35.26
N LYS A 125 -28.46 -6.14 -33.94
CA LYS A 125 -27.25 -5.66 -33.25
C LYS A 125 -26.13 -6.72 -33.33
N PRO A 126 -24.87 -6.31 -33.54
CA PRO A 126 -23.73 -7.23 -33.52
C PRO A 126 -23.65 -8.02 -32.21
N PHE A 127 -23.14 -9.26 -32.28
CA PHE A 127 -23.08 -10.19 -31.15
C PHE A 127 -22.49 -9.56 -29.88
N LEU A 128 -21.35 -8.88 -30.00
CA LEU A 128 -20.66 -8.24 -28.87
C LEU A 128 -21.50 -7.13 -28.19
N VAL A 129 -22.35 -6.43 -28.95
CA VAL A 129 -23.23 -5.37 -28.43
C VAL A 129 -24.49 -5.96 -27.77
N ARG A 130 -24.92 -7.15 -28.22
CA ARG A 130 -26.07 -7.85 -27.63
C ARG A 130 -25.78 -8.41 -26.25
N PHE A 131 -24.56 -8.94 -26.06
CA PHE A 131 -24.12 -9.56 -24.82
C PHE A 131 -23.36 -8.62 -23.89
N PHE A 132 -23.09 -7.39 -24.31
CA PHE A 132 -22.61 -6.36 -23.38
C PHE A 132 -23.62 -6.25 -22.24
N PRO A 133 -23.23 -6.58 -21.00
CA PRO A 133 -24.15 -6.50 -19.88
C PRO A 133 -24.61 -5.05 -19.79
N LYS A 134 -25.93 -4.82 -19.78
CA LYS A 134 -26.49 -3.55 -19.30
C LYS A 134 -25.95 -3.40 -17.88
N ALA A 135 -24.94 -2.57 -17.71
CA ALA A 135 -24.31 -2.31 -16.43
C ALA A 135 -25.39 -1.95 -15.40
N ALA A 136 -25.44 -2.72 -14.33
CA ALA A 136 -25.82 -2.23 -13.02
C ALA A 136 -24.54 -1.75 -12.33
#